data_AF-A0A938V4G3-F1
#
_entry.id   AF-A0A938V4G3-F1
#
_cell.length_a   1.000
_cell.length_b   1.000
_cell.length_c   1.000
_cell.angle_alpha   90.00
_cell.angle_beta   90.00
_cell.angle_gamma   90.00
#
_symmetry.space_group_name_H-M   'P 1'
#
loop_
_entity.id
_entity.type
_entity.pdbx_description
1 polymer ?
#
loop_
_entity_poly.entity_id
_entity_poly.type
_entity_poly.pdbx_seq_one_letter_code
_entity_poly.pdbx_strand_id
1 'polypeptide(L)'
;MGIRTTIVMTEELLAKVRQEAAERGWNLSRTIAELVQAGLQRKSVTSARRKPFRFPTFKGRLQPGVDLDDRDRLHDLMDGR
;
A
#
# COMPACT_ATOMS: atom_id res chain seq x y z
N MET A 1 -20.19 -12.04 -4.82
CA MET A 1 -21.38 -12.42 -4.02
C MET A 1 -21.15 -11.91 -2.60
N GLY A 2 -22.08 -11.12 -2.04
CA GLY A 2 -21.92 -10.50 -0.71
C GLY A 2 -22.78 -11.19 0.33
N ILE A 3 -22.36 -11.15 1.60
CA ILE A 3 -23.15 -11.60 2.74
C ILE A 3 -23.82 -10.38 3.38
N ARG A 4 -25.11 -10.49 3.72
CA ARG A 4 -25.81 -9.46 4.49
C ARG A 4 -25.70 -9.78 5.97
N THR A 5 -25.12 -8.85 6.71
CA THR A 5 -24.92 -8.98 8.16
C THR A 5 -25.59 -7.80 8.86
N THR A 6 -26.36 -8.08 9.91
CA THR A 6 -26.87 -7.04 10.81
C THR A 6 -25.87 -6.85 11.94
N ILE A 7 -25.43 -5.62 12.18
CA ILE A 7 -24.51 -5.26 13.26
C ILE A 7 -25.17 -4.21 14.15
N VAL A 8 -24.86 -4.25 15.44
CA VAL A 8 -25.24 -3.18 16.38
C VAL A 8 -24.20 -2.06 16.27
N MET A 9 -24.67 -0.82 16.12
CA MET A 9 -23.84 0.38 15.98
C MET A 9 -24.47 1.51 16.80
N THR A 10 -23.66 2.34 17.44
CA THR A 10 -24.16 3.51 18.17
C THR A 10 -24.61 4.60 17.18
N GLU A 11 -25.55 5.45 17.58
CA GLU A 11 -26.05 6.52 16.69
C GLU A 11 -24.93 7.49 16.28
N GLU A 12 -24.00 7.78 17.19
CA GLU A 12 -22.87 8.67 16.92
C GLU A 12 -21.93 8.08 15.87
N LEU A 13 -21.72 6.77 15.89
CA LEU A 13 -20.90 6.10 14.88
C LEU A 13 -21.63 6.08 13.54
N LEU A 14 -22.94 5.82 13.53
CA LEU A 14 -23.73 5.84 12.31
C LEU A 14 -23.74 7.23 11.65
N ALA A 15 -23.85 8.30 12.45
CA ALA A 15 -23.75 9.68 11.98
C ALA A 15 -22.40 9.97 11.31
N LYS A 16 -21.28 9.54 11.92
CA LYS A 16 -19.94 9.69 11.34
C LYS A 16 -19.78 8.94 10.02
N VAL A 17 -20.28 7.71 9.93
CA VAL A 17 -20.20 6.93 8.69
C VAL A 17 -21.04 7.57 7.58
N ARG A 18 -22.21 8.15 7.91
CA ARG A 18 -23.02 8.90 6.94
C ARG A 18 -22.31 10.15 6.43
N GLN A 19 -21.65 10.89 7.31
CA GLN A 19 -20.85 12.04 6.93
C GLN A 19 -19.72 11.63 5.97
N GLU A 20 -18.94 10.61 6.32
CA GLU A 20 -17.86 10.07 5.48
C GLU A 20 -18.39 9.61 4.10
N ALA A 21 -19.57 9.01 4.06
CA ALA A 21 -20.22 8.59 2.82
C ALA A 21 -20.58 9.79 1.93
N ALA A 22 -21.11 10.87 2.52
CA ALA A 22 -21.43 12.10 1.80
C ALA A 22 -20.16 12.78 1.26
N GLU A 23 -19.11 12.88 2.07
CA GLU A 23 -17.83 13.47 1.68
C GLU A 23 -17.15 12.71 0.53
N ARG A 24 -17.27 11.37 0.51
CA ARG A 24 -16.69 10.51 -0.54
C ARG A 24 -17.60 10.29 -1.75
N GLY A 25 -18.85 10.73 -1.69
CA GLY A 25 -19.87 10.44 -2.72
C GLY A 25 -20.22 8.95 -2.83
N TRP A 26 -20.14 8.21 -1.72
CA TRP A 26 -20.40 6.76 -1.67
C TRP A 26 -21.71 6.45 -0.95
N ASN A 27 -22.28 5.28 -1.21
CA ASN A 27 -23.39 4.77 -0.41
C ASN A 27 -22.89 4.19 0.92
N LEU A 28 -23.80 4.09 1.89
CA LEU A 28 -23.48 3.66 3.26
C LEU A 28 -22.85 2.26 3.32
N SER A 29 -23.37 1.31 2.53
CA SER A 29 -22.85 -0.07 2.50
C SER A 29 -21.40 -0.12 2.00
N ARG A 30 -21.08 0.63 0.94
CA ARG A 30 -19.71 0.74 0.43
C ARG A 30 -18.79 1.36 1.47
N THR A 31 -19.20 2.46 2.09
CA THR A 31 -18.40 3.13 3.12
C THR A 31 -18.10 2.21 4.30
N ILE A 32 -19.09 1.47 4.79
CA ILE A 32 -18.88 0.48 5.87
C ILE A 32 -17.89 -0.61 5.45
N ALA A 33 -18.06 -1.18 4.26
CA ALA A 33 -17.17 -2.23 3.76
C ALA A 33 -15.71 -1.76 3.67
N GLU A 34 -15.47 -0.59 3.09
CA GLU A 34 -14.14 0.01 2.95
C GLU A 34 -13.50 0.30 4.31
N LEU A 35 -14.24 0.87 5.26
CA LEU A 35 -13.74 1.16 6.60
C LEU A 35 -13.39 -0.11 7.37
N VAL A 36 -14.21 -1.16 7.28
CA VAL A 36 -13.92 -2.46 7.90
C VAL A 36 -12.65 -3.07 7.29
N GLN A 37 -12.54 -3.08 5.96
CA GLN A 37 -11.36 -3.59 5.26
C GLN A 37 -10.09 -2.83 5.66
N ALA A 38 -10.13 -1.50 5.67
CA ALA A 38 -9.01 -0.66 6.08
C ALA A 38 -8.62 -0.90 7.56
N GLY A 39 -9.61 -1.07 8.45
CA GLY A 39 -9.38 -1.39 9.86
C GLY A 39 -8.69 -2.74 10.07
N LEU A 40 -9.11 -3.76 9.31
CA LEU A 40 -8.48 -5.09 9.35
C LEU A 40 -7.07 -5.08 8.76
N GLN A 41 -6.85 -4.37 7.66
CA GLN A 41 -5.51 -4.20 7.08
C GLN A 41 -4.56 -3.47 8.03
N ARG A 42 -5.00 -2.37 8.67
CA ARG A 42 -4.19 -1.67 9.67
C ARG A 42 -3.79 -2.59 10.82
N LYS A 43 -4.70 -3.43 11.33
CA LYS A 43 -4.36 -4.42 12.36
C LYS A 43 -3.30 -5.42 11.89
N SER A 44 -3.38 -5.92 10.65
CA SER A 44 -2.35 -6.82 10.11
C SER A 44 -0.98 -6.15 9.95
N VAL A 45 -0.95 -4.85 9.64
CA VAL A 45 0.31 -4.10 9.47
C VAL A 45 0.90 -3.69 10.81
N THR A 46 0.08 -3.40 11.82
CA THR A 46 0.55 -3.02 13.16
C THR A 46 1.00 -4.23 14.00
N SER A 47 0.42 -5.43 13.80
CA SER A 47 0.84 -6.63 14.55
C SER A 47 2.19 -7.19 14.08
N ALA A 48 2.53 -7.01 12.80
CA ALA A 48 3.87 -7.31 12.29
C ALA A 48 4.74 -6.06 12.43
N ARG A 49 5.61 -6.00 13.45
CA ARG A 49 6.71 -5.02 13.50
C ARG A 49 7.43 -5.10 12.15
N ARG A 50 7.20 -4.11 11.27
CA ARG A 50 7.77 -4.11 9.91
C ARG A 50 9.27 -4.33 10.07
N LYS A 51 9.78 -5.45 9.56
CA LYS A 51 11.22 -5.69 9.59
C LYS A 51 11.86 -4.52 8.84
N PRO A 52 12.90 -3.88 9.39
CA PRO A 52 13.59 -2.81 8.67
C PRO A 52 14.04 -3.38 7.32
N PHE A 53 13.67 -2.68 6.25
CA PHE A 53 14.10 -3.05 4.92
C PHE A 53 15.63 -2.94 4.87
N ARG A 54 16.30 -4.05 4.55
CA ARG A 54 17.75 -4.07 4.35
C ARG A 54 18.02 -4.00 2.86
N PHE A 55 18.64 -2.91 2.41
CA PHE A 55 19.13 -2.82 1.05
C PHE A 55 20.15 -3.95 0.81
N PRO A 56 20.02 -4.72 -0.29
CA PRO A 56 21.05 -5.67 -0.67
C PRO A 56 22.36 -4.91 -0.93
N THR A 57 23.47 -5.47 -0.47
CA THR A 57 24.80 -4.97 -0.81
C THR A 57 25.36 -5.83 -1.92
N PHE A 58 25.98 -5.19 -2.91
CA PHE A 58 26.62 -5.87 -4.04
C PHE A 58 28.11 -5.59 -4.00
N LYS A 59 28.93 -6.61 -4.27
CA LYS A 59 30.36 -6.42 -4.50
C LYS A 59 30.56 -5.89 -5.91
N GLY A 60 31.32 -4.82 -6.05
CA GLY A 60 31.61 -4.19 -7.33
C GLY A 60 32.98 -3.54 -7.34
N ARG A 61 33.45 -3.18 -8.54
CA ARG A 61 34.63 -2.34 -8.76
C ARG A 61 34.18 -1.02 -9.39
N LEU A 62 34.87 0.07 -9.07
CA LEU A 62 34.63 1.34 -9.74
C LEU A 62 35.03 1.20 -11.22
N GLN A 63 34.17 1.62 -12.13
CA GLN A 63 34.45 1.70 -13.56
C GLN A 63 34.34 3.16 -13.99
N PRO A 64 35.44 3.93 -13.97
CA PRO A 64 35.44 5.32 -14.40
C PRO A 64 35.03 5.47 -15.87
N GLY A 65 34.29 6.53 -16.20
CA GLY A 65 33.83 6.78 -17.57
C GLY A 65 32.57 6.00 -17.98
N VAL A 66 31.98 5.23 -17.06
CA VAL A 66 30.61 4.72 -17.24
C VAL A 66 29.65 5.85 -16.92
N ASP A 67 28.88 6.25 -17.93
CA ASP A 67 27.72 7.11 -17.77
C ASP A 67 26.52 6.24 -17.37
N LEU A 68 25.88 6.57 -16.25
CA LEU A 68 24.72 5.83 -15.73
C LEU A 68 23.40 6.35 -16.31
N ASP A 69 23.41 7.53 -16.96
CA ASP A 69 22.23 8.12 -17.60
C ASP A 69 22.06 7.61 -19.04
N ASP A 70 23.13 7.08 -19.65
CA ASP A 70 23.09 6.40 -20.95
C ASP A 70 22.78 4.91 -20.78
N ARG A 71 21.49 4.58 -20.83
CA ARG A 71 20.98 3.22 -20.66
C ARG A 71 21.60 2.23 -21.63
N ASP A 72 21.70 2.57 -22.91
CA ASP A 72 22.07 1.62 -23.96
C ASP A 72 23.57 1.28 -23.83
N ARG A 73 24.41 2.30 -23.60
CA ARG A 73 25.84 2.10 -23.33
C ARG A 73 26.12 1.34 -22.03
N LEU A 74 25.32 1.57 -20.99
CA LEU A 74 25.41 0.81 -19.74
C LEU A 74 25.03 -0.67 -19.96
N HIS A 75 23.99 -0.94 -20.74
CA HIS A 75 23.53 -2.29 -21.02
C HIS A 75 24.58 -3.10 -21.79
N ASP A 76 25.19 -2.51 -22.82
CA ASP A 76 26.29 -3.15 -23.58
C ASP A 76 27.48 -3.53 -22.68
N LEU A 77 27.81 -2.69 -21.69
CA LEU A 77 28.86 -2.96 -20.70
C LEU A 77 28.48 -4.06 -19.69
N MET A 78 27.19 -4.27 -19.46
CA MET A 78 26.67 -5.31 -18.57
C MET A 78 26.56 -6.67 -19.24
N ASP A 79 26.18 -6.70 -20.52
CA ASP A 79 26.00 -7.93 -21.32
C ASP A 79 27.31 -8.47 -21.92
N GLY A 80 28.34 -7.62 -22.05
CA GLY A 80 29.65 -7.97 -22.61
C GLY A 80 30.57 -8.77 -21.67
N ARG A 81 30.05 -9.56 -20.73
CA ARG A 81 30.83 -10.47 -19.86
C ARG A 81 30.44 -11.93 -20.04
#